data_AF-A0A418UPX9-F1
#
_entry.id   AF-A0A418UPX9-F1
#
_cell.length_a   1.000
_cell.length_b   1.000
_cell.length_c   1.000
_cell.angle_alpha   90.00
_cell.angle_beta   90.00
_cell.angle_gamma   90.00
#
_symmetry.space_group_name_H-M   'P 1'
#
loop_
_entity.id
_entity.type
_entity.pdbx_description
1 polymer ?
#
loop_
_entity_poly.entity_id
_entity_poly.type
_entity_poly.pdbx_seq_one_letter_code
_entity_poly.pdbx_strand_id
1 'polypeptide(L)'
;MTVTPTYSSPAPGSLSPLETAEDAGRHRPARRYQVLDILRGFALCGILLVNIGDIVELGWDLPAVVGQEPSAAQTALHYLVSTRFVPIFAFMFGMSMTFVADSARRRASSPGRVLARRLGVLLVIALAHSLVYPGEVLRAYAIVGLMVLVLVLLLPRRLLALLGVVATAVSYAVAGSGVLNVPGLFLLGAAAAAYGLPAYLERPDRRLLAATVVVALLTVPAVLAQVHEPGGDPRFGTAGGIAGGIMAVLYVCLVVLACSTSLRRPLAALLEPLGRTSLSCYVGASLVVAPIGVVAHWTESRDVVPLLWTALVVLLAQSLLARAWLSRFRYGPLEWMWRCLTWWRVEPLLRR
;
A
#
# COMPACT_ATOMS: atom_id res chain seq x y z
N MET A 1 -74.86 32.51 -20.81
CA MET A 1 -73.70 33.24 -20.27
C MET A 1 -72.85 32.24 -19.49
N THR A 2 -71.81 31.74 -20.14
CA THR A 2 -70.94 30.66 -19.68
C THR A 2 -69.74 31.26 -18.95
N VAL A 3 -69.55 30.89 -17.68
CA VAL A 3 -68.39 31.29 -16.87
C VAL A 3 -67.28 30.25 -17.06
N THR A 4 -66.19 30.63 -17.72
CA THR A 4 -64.96 29.85 -17.83
C THR A 4 -64.07 30.08 -16.60
N PRO A 5 -63.53 29.05 -15.94
CA PRO A 5 -62.46 29.21 -14.97
C PRO A 5 -61.10 29.29 -15.69
N THR A 6 -60.32 30.31 -15.38
CA THR A 6 -58.93 30.46 -15.83
C THR A 6 -58.02 29.42 -15.15
N TYR A 7 -57.39 28.55 -15.94
CA TYR A 7 -56.29 27.69 -15.49
C TYR A 7 -55.00 28.52 -15.47
N SER A 8 -54.46 28.80 -14.28
CA SER A 8 -53.11 29.34 -14.12
C SER A 8 -52.08 28.22 -14.24
N SER A 9 -51.18 28.30 -15.23
CA SER A 9 -50.01 27.42 -15.36
C SER A 9 -49.06 27.61 -14.15
N PRO A 10 -48.50 26.54 -13.55
CA PRO A 10 -47.47 26.70 -12.54
C PRO A 10 -46.14 27.15 -13.18
N ALA A 11 -45.44 28.04 -12.49
CA ALA A 11 -44.14 28.59 -12.88
C ALA A 11 -43.05 27.49 -12.94
N PRO A 12 -42.05 27.59 -13.83
CA PRO A 12 -40.97 26.62 -13.89
C PRO A 12 -39.96 26.86 -12.76
N GLY A 13 -39.70 25.83 -11.94
CA GLY A 13 -38.40 25.70 -11.29
C GLY A 13 -38.33 25.73 -9.75
N SER A 14 -39.25 25.12 -9.01
CA SER A 14 -38.97 24.72 -7.62
C SER A 14 -38.81 23.21 -7.54
N LEU A 15 -37.57 22.72 -7.58
CA LEU A 15 -37.25 21.33 -7.23
C LEU A 15 -37.76 21.03 -5.82
N SER A 16 -38.40 19.89 -5.64
CA SER A 16 -38.92 19.51 -4.33
C SER A 16 -37.77 19.30 -3.32
N PRO A 17 -37.96 19.57 -2.02
CA PRO A 17 -36.94 19.33 -1.00
C PRO A 17 -36.42 17.87 -1.00
N LEU A 18 -37.26 16.92 -1.43
CA LEU A 18 -36.92 15.51 -1.56
C LEU A 18 -35.96 15.23 -2.73
N GLU A 19 -36.12 15.90 -3.88
CA GLU A 19 -35.18 15.80 -5.01
C GLU A 19 -33.82 16.41 -4.68
N THR A 20 -33.79 17.53 -3.94
CA THR A 20 -32.52 18.12 -3.48
C THR A 20 -31.78 17.24 -2.47
N ALA A 21 -32.51 16.49 -1.64
CA ALA A 21 -31.92 15.56 -0.68
C ALA A 21 -31.44 14.25 -1.35
N GLU A 22 -32.17 13.73 -2.34
CA GLU A 22 -31.74 12.58 -3.13
C GLU A 22 -30.49 12.88 -3.97
N ASP A 23 -30.38 14.06 -4.57
CA ASP A 23 -29.21 14.42 -5.38
C ASP A 23 -27.98 14.79 -4.52
N ALA A 24 -28.20 15.43 -3.36
CA ALA A 24 -27.15 15.69 -2.37
C ALA A 24 -26.55 14.41 -1.74
N GLY A 25 -27.33 13.31 -1.71
CA GLY A 25 -26.88 11.99 -1.26
C GLY A 25 -26.08 11.21 -2.30
N ARG A 26 -26.33 11.43 -3.60
CA ARG A 26 -25.74 10.64 -4.70
C ARG A 26 -24.28 10.98 -5.02
N HIS A 27 -23.78 12.12 -4.58
CA HIS A 27 -22.49 12.65 -5.04
C HIS A 27 -21.46 13.01 -3.96
N ARG A 28 -21.64 12.64 -2.68
CA ARG A 28 -20.56 12.83 -1.71
C ARG A 28 -19.33 12.03 -2.16
N PRO A 29 -18.22 12.70 -2.55
CA PRO A 29 -17.03 11.98 -2.99
C PRO A 29 -16.56 11.11 -1.83
N ALA A 30 -16.18 9.86 -2.13
CA ALA A 30 -15.66 8.94 -1.14
C ALA A 30 -14.54 9.66 -0.36
N ARG A 31 -14.66 9.68 0.97
CA ARG A 31 -13.73 10.39 1.85
C ARG A 31 -12.34 9.83 1.63
N ARG A 32 -11.47 10.63 1.02
CA ARG A 32 -10.08 10.29 0.74
C ARG A 32 -9.23 10.71 1.93
N TYR A 33 -8.43 9.78 2.44
CA TYR A 33 -7.51 10.03 3.54
C TYR A 33 -6.12 10.29 2.98
N GLN A 34 -5.63 11.53 3.12
CA GLN A 34 -4.33 11.93 2.58
C GLN A 34 -3.20 11.16 3.28
N VAL A 35 -3.35 10.91 4.58
CA VAL A 35 -2.36 10.15 5.36
C VAL A 35 -2.15 8.75 4.81
N LEU A 36 -3.19 8.11 4.27
CA LEU A 36 -3.05 6.79 3.65
C LEU A 36 -2.26 6.87 2.36
N ASP A 37 -2.45 7.91 1.54
CA ASP A 37 -1.65 8.06 0.33
C ASP A 37 -0.16 8.32 0.68
N ILE A 38 0.12 9.09 1.74
CA ILE A 38 1.49 9.29 2.25
C ILE A 38 2.11 7.97 2.74
N LEU A 39 1.38 7.19 3.55
CA LEU A 39 1.86 5.89 4.05
C LEU A 39 2.12 4.90 2.93
N ARG A 40 1.28 4.89 1.88
CA ARG A 40 1.49 4.05 0.68
C ARG A 40 2.75 4.47 -0.06
N GLY A 41 3.00 5.77 -0.22
CA GLY A 41 4.22 6.29 -0.83
C GLY A 41 5.46 5.97 -0.01
N PHE A 42 5.39 6.12 1.31
CA PHE A 42 6.45 5.74 2.24
C PHE A 42 6.79 4.25 2.14
N ALA A 43 5.77 3.39 2.14
CA ALA A 43 5.95 1.95 1.97
C ALA A 43 6.60 1.61 0.62
N LEU A 44 6.22 2.30 -0.45
CA LEU A 44 6.78 2.09 -1.77
C LEU A 44 8.28 2.43 -1.83
N CYS A 45 8.70 3.53 -1.21
CA CYS A 45 10.12 3.89 -1.13
C CYS A 45 10.95 2.77 -0.50
N GLY A 46 10.51 2.26 0.65
CA GLY A 46 11.22 1.18 1.32
C GLY A 46 11.16 -0.16 0.58
N ILE A 47 10.05 -0.46 -0.11
CA ILE A 47 9.94 -1.65 -0.96
C ILE A 47 11.00 -1.62 -2.07
N LEU A 48 11.22 -0.48 -2.74
CA LEU A 48 12.28 -0.39 -3.74
C LEU A 48 13.67 -0.61 -3.12
N LEU A 49 13.95 0.01 -1.96
CA LEU A 49 15.25 -0.14 -1.29
C LEU A 49 15.57 -1.59 -0.91
N VAL A 50 14.57 -2.39 -0.54
CA VAL A 50 14.78 -3.81 -0.22
C VAL A 50 14.93 -4.65 -1.48
N ASN A 51 14.17 -4.37 -2.53
CA ASN A 51 14.11 -5.21 -3.73
C ASN A 51 15.11 -4.81 -4.81
N ILE A 52 15.78 -3.66 -4.72
CA ILE A 52 16.68 -3.21 -5.78
C ILE A 52 17.83 -4.18 -6.03
N GLY A 53 18.38 -4.81 -4.99
CA GLY A 53 19.40 -5.85 -5.12
C GLY A 53 18.88 -7.06 -5.89
N ASP A 54 17.67 -7.51 -5.58
CA ASP A 54 17.02 -8.65 -6.23
C ASP A 54 16.62 -8.32 -7.69
N ILE A 55 16.17 -7.09 -7.96
CA ILE A 55 15.78 -6.65 -9.31
C ILE A 55 16.97 -6.65 -10.28
N VAL A 56 18.17 -6.33 -9.78
CA VAL A 56 19.39 -6.24 -10.60
C VAL A 56 20.30 -7.46 -10.46
N GLU A 57 19.82 -8.50 -9.77
CA GLU A 57 20.54 -9.75 -9.55
C GLU A 57 21.95 -9.50 -8.99
N LEU A 58 22.06 -8.60 -8.00
CA LEU A 58 23.33 -8.14 -7.46
C LEU A 58 24.22 -9.31 -7.01
N GLY A 59 25.42 -9.40 -7.59
CA GLY A 59 26.40 -10.40 -7.22
C GLY A 59 26.04 -11.84 -7.59
N TRP A 60 25.04 -12.04 -8.46
CA TRP A 60 24.59 -13.37 -8.88
C TRP A 60 25.67 -14.19 -9.60
N ASP A 61 26.58 -13.52 -10.33
CA ASP A 61 27.68 -14.18 -11.06
C ASP A 61 28.91 -14.42 -10.16
N LEU A 62 28.87 -13.97 -8.91
CA LEU A 62 29.97 -14.10 -7.97
C LEU A 62 29.81 -15.33 -7.07
N PRO A 63 30.91 -16.02 -6.72
CA PRO A 63 30.84 -17.13 -5.78
C PRO A 63 30.35 -16.66 -4.40
N ALA A 64 29.60 -17.52 -3.71
CA ALA A 64 29.18 -17.26 -2.34
C ALA A 64 30.40 -17.14 -1.41
N VAL A 65 30.56 -15.98 -0.76
CA VAL A 65 31.63 -15.78 0.23
C VAL A 65 31.00 -15.98 1.61
N VAL A 66 31.37 -17.07 2.27
CA VAL A 66 30.92 -17.36 3.63
C VAL A 66 31.81 -16.58 4.61
N GLY A 67 31.19 -15.84 5.54
CA GLY A 67 31.91 -15.13 6.62
C GLY A 67 32.42 -13.73 6.26
N GLN A 68 32.01 -13.15 5.13
CA GLN A 68 32.25 -11.74 4.87
C GLN A 68 31.25 -10.91 5.69
N GLU A 69 31.78 -10.08 6.60
CA GLU A 69 30.96 -9.14 7.36
C GLU A 69 30.26 -8.15 6.40
N PRO A 70 28.94 -7.93 6.57
CA PRO A 70 28.21 -7.00 5.73
C PRO A 70 28.74 -5.57 5.91
N SER A 71 28.78 -4.82 4.81
CA SER A 71 29.16 -3.41 4.87
C SER A 71 28.19 -2.61 5.78
N ALA A 72 28.61 -1.43 6.24
CA ALA A 72 27.74 -0.57 7.06
C ALA A 72 26.39 -0.27 6.38
N ALA A 73 26.39 -0.12 5.05
CA ALA A 73 25.19 0.09 4.26
C ALA A 73 24.28 -1.17 4.24
N GLN A 74 24.86 -2.36 4.06
CA GLN A 74 24.12 -3.62 4.13
C GLN A 74 23.53 -3.85 5.52
N THR A 75 24.32 -3.63 6.58
CA THR A 75 23.86 -3.69 7.97
C THR A 75 22.68 -2.74 8.20
N ALA A 76 22.77 -1.49 7.75
CA ALA A 76 21.65 -0.55 7.83
C ALA A 76 20.41 -1.06 7.08
N LEU A 77 20.56 -1.63 5.89
CA LEU A 77 19.44 -2.24 5.16
C LEU A 77 18.83 -3.43 5.89
N HIS A 78 19.64 -4.29 6.51
CA HIS A 78 19.17 -5.49 7.22
C HIS A 78 18.34 -5.11 8.45
N TYR A 79 18.80 -4.13 9.23
CA TYR A 79 18.20 -3.78 10.52
C TYR A 79 17.23 -2.59 10.47
N LEU A 80 17.23 -1.76 9.42
CA LEU A 80 16.32 -0.61 9.30
C LEU A 80 15.35 -0.71 8.11
N VAL A 81 15.57 -1.58 7.14
CA VAL A 81 14.76 -1.55 5.90
C VAL A 81 14.11 -2.88 5.57
N SER A 82 14.87 -3.97 5.55
CA SER A 82 14.42 -5.32 5.23
C SER A 82 13.20 -5.70 6.08
N THR A 83 12.25 -6.46 5.53
CA THR A 83 11.06 -6.99 6.25
C THR A 83 10.09 -5.98 6.90
N ARG A 84 10.39 -4.67 6.86
CA ARG A 84 9.62 -3.63 7.58
C ARG A 84 8.58 -2.91 6.72
N PHE A 85 8.79 -2.85 5.39
CA PHE A 85 7.90 -2.09 4.50
C PHE A 85 6.80 -2.93 3.83
N VAL A 86 7.08 -4.19 3.52
CA VAL A 86 6.08 -5.12 2.95
C VAL A 86 4.86 -5.27 3.87
N PRO A 87 4.99 -5.39 5.21
CA PRO A 87 3.83 -5.47 6.08
C PRO A 87 2.92 -4.24 6.04
N ILE A 88 3.52 -3.04 5.94
CA ILE A 88 2.77 -1.78 5.80
C ILE A 88 1.94 -1.82 4.53
N PHE A 89 2.57 -2.15 3.40
CA PHE A 89 1.89 -2.20 2.11
C PHE A 89 0.80 -3.29 2.07
N ALA A 90 1.05 -4.46 2.66
CA ALA A 90 0.07 -5.54 2.78
C ALA A 90 -1.16 -5.12 3.59
N PHE A 91 -0.95 -4.53 4.76
CA PHE A 91 -2.01 -4.01 5.61
C PHE A 91 -2.86 -2.95 4.89
N MET A 92 -2.19 -2.06 4.13
CA MET A 92 -2.88 -1.05 3.32
C MET A 92 -3.66 -1.63 2.15
N PHE A 93 -3.19 -2.73 1.55
CA PHE A 93 -3.93 -3.46 0.54
C PHE A 93 -5.21 -4.07 1.13
N GLY A 94 -5.13 -4.66 2.32
CA GLY A 94 -6.29 -5.13 3.08
C GLY A 94 -7.33 -4.04 3.33
N MET A 95 -6.90 -2.85 3.79
CA MET A 95 -7.79 -1.69 3.94
C MET A 95 -8.49 -1.32 2.61
N SER A 96 -7.76 -1.41 1.49
CA SER A 96 -8.31 -1.09 0.17
C SER A 96 -9.45 -2.03 -0.24
N MET A 97 -9.42 -3.30 0.20
CA MET A 97 -10.50 -4.25 -0.09
C MET A 97 -11.82 -3.79 0.52
N THR A 98 -11.81 -3.38 1.79
CA THR A 98 -13.00 -2.82 2.47
C THR A 98 -13.51 -1.56 1.76
N PHE A 99 -12.63 -0.63 1.40
CA PHE A 99 -13.03 0.59 0.68
C PHE A 99 -13.67 0.30 -0.68
N VAL A 100 -13.12 -0.66 -1.44
CA VAL A 100 -13.68 -1.08 -2.73
C VAL A 100 -15.01 -1.79 -2.54
N ALA A 101 -15.13 -2.63 -1.51
CA ALA A 101 -16.38 -3.31 -1.18
C ALA A 101 -17.48 -2.30 -0.84
N ASP A 102 -17.18 -1.32 0.02
CA ASP A 102 -18.09 -0.24 0.38
C ASP A 102 -18.45 0.63 -0.83
N SER A 103 -17.48 0.91 -1.71
CA SER A 103 -17.74 1.64 -2.95
C SER A 103 -18.64 0.86 -3.90
N ALA A 104 -18.52 -0.46 -3.96
CA ALA A 104 -19.40 -1.31 -4.76
C ALA A 104 -20.83 -1.33 -4.21
N ARG A 105 -20.99 -1.47 -2.89
CA ARG A 105 -22.30 -1.36 -2.22
C ARG A 105 -22.98 -0.03 -2.52
N ARG A 106 -22.24 1.09 -2.44
CA ARG A 106 -22.75 2.44 -2.76
C ARG A 106 -23.15 2.60 -4.24
N ARG A 107 -22.50 1.89 -5.16
CA ARG A 107 -22.80 1.91 -6.60
C ARG A 107 -23.82 0.83 -7.00
N ALA A 108 -24.58 0.28 -6.04
CA ALA A 108 -25.52 -0.83 -6.24
C ALA A 108 -24.91 -2.03 -7.03
N SER A 109 -23.60 -2.22 -6.90
CA SER A 109 -22.84 -3.26 -7.58
C SER A 109 -22.46 -4.34 -6.58
N SER A 110 -22.42 -5.61 -7.01
CA SER A 110 -22.03 -6.71 -6.14
C SER A 110 -20.56 -6.59 -5.71
N PRO A 111 -20.23 -6.46 -4.41
CA PRO A 111 -18.85 -6.30 -3.95
C PRO A 111 -17.93 -7.44 -4.35
N GLY A 112 -18.42 -8.69 -4.26
CA GLY A 112 -17.65 -9.88 -4.64
C GLY A 112 -17.15 -9.85 -6.07
N ARG A 113 -18.03 -9.60 -7.05
CA ARG A 113 -17.62 -9.52 -8.47
C ARG A 113 -16.64 -8.38 -8.74
N VAL A 114 -16.83 -7.22 -8.10
CA VAL A 114 -15.94 -6.05 -8.29
C VAL A 114 -14.55 -6.34 -7.73
N LEU A 115 -14.45 -6.87 -6.51
CA LEU A 115 -13.16 -7.22 -5.92
C LEU A 115 -12.48 -8.38 -6.66
N ALA A 116 -13.20 -9.45 -6.99
CA ALA A 116 -12.65 -10.59 -7.72
C ALA A 116 -12.06 -10.17 -9.07
N ARG A 117 -12.76 -9.31 -9.81
CA ARG A 117 -12.27 -8.75 -11.08
C ARG A 117 -11.06 -7.85 -10.88
N ARG A 118 -11.10 -6.97 -9.88
CA ARG A 118 -9.97 -6.10 -9.53
C ARG A 118 -8.72 -6.94 -9.24
N LEU A 119 -8.86 -8.01 -8.48
CA LEU A 119 -7.77 -8.92 -8.15
C LEU A 119 -7.33 -9.76 -9.37
N GLY A 120 -8.25 -10.20 -10.22
CA GLY A 120 -7.94 -10.89 -11.47
C GLY A 120 -7.15 -10.02 -12.45
N VAL A 121 -7.53 -8.76 -12.63
CA VAL A 121 -6.76 -7.81 -13.45
C VAL A 121 -5.38 -7.54 -12.83
N LEU A 122 -5.32 -7.42 -11.49
CA LEU A 122 -4.05 -7.27 -10.80
C LEU A 122 -3.15 -8.49 -11.01
N LEU A 123 -3.71 -9.70 -11.01
CA LEU A 123 -2.97 -10.94 -11.28
C LEU A 123 -2.41 -10.96 -12.71
N VAL A 124 -3.18 -10.52 -13.71
CA VAL A 124 -2.70 -10.41 -15.10
C VAL A 124 -1.53 -9.43 -15.20
N ILE A 125 -1.67 -8.25 -14.59
CA ILE A 125 -0.58 -7.25 -14.54
C ILE A 125 0.65 -7.84 -13.84
N ALA A 126 0.44 -8.55 -12.72
CA ALA A 126 1.50 -9.18 -11.97
C ALA A 126 2.23 -10.23 -12.81
N LEU A 127 1.51 -11.16 -13.45
CA LEU A 127 2.10 -12.20 -14.32
C LEU A 127 2.94 -11.61 -15.45
N ALA A 128 2.47 -10.52 -16.08
CA ALA A 128 3.25 -9.82 -17.10
C ALA A 128 4.49 -9.14 -16.51
N HIS A 129 4.36 -8.50 -15.33
CA HIS A 129 5.48 -7.84 -14.64
C HIS A 129 6.53 -8.84 -14.13
N SER A 130 6.13 -10.05 -13.75
CA SER A 130 7.06 -11.07 -13.28
C SER A 130 8.01 -11.59 -14.36
N LEU A 131 7.75 -11.29 -15.64
CA LEU A 131 8.69 -11.54 -16.74
C LEU A 131 9.95 -10.65 -16.63
N VAL A 132 9.83 -9.52 -15.93
CA VAL A 132 10.93 -8.58 -15.68
C VAL A 132 11.51 -8.80 -14.27
N TYR A 133 10.65 -9.00 -13.27
CA TYR A 133 11.09 -9.24 -11.90
C TYR A 133 10.30 -10.39 -11.25
N PRO A 134 10.85 -11.62 -11.22
CA PRO A 134 10.14 -12.79 -10.69
C PRO A 134 9.78 -12.70 -9.20
N GLY A 135 10.56 -11.94 -8.41
CA GLY A 135 10.37 -11.72 -6.97
C GLY A 135 9.29 -10.70 -6.60
N GLU A 136 8.43 -10.32 -7.54
CA GLU A 136 7.43 -9.28 -7.33
C GLU A 136 6.29 -9.69 -6.38
N VAL A 137 5.74 -8.70 -5.68
CA VAL A 137 4.81 -8.89 -4.56
C VAL A 137 3.33 -8.89 -5.00
N LEU A 138 3.01 -8.34 -6.17
CA LEU A 138 1.64 -8.19 -6.68
C LEU A 138 1.00 -9.54 -6.98
N ARG A 139 1.74 -10.52 -7.52
CA ARG A 139 1.20 -11.86 -7.77
C ARG A 139 0.75 -12.50 -6.47
N ALA A 140 1.60 -12.45 -5.44
CA ALA A 140 1.24 -12.95 -4.11
C ALA A 140 0.01 -12.22 -3.57
N TYR A 141 -0.07 -10.89 -3.73
CA TYR A 141 -1.17 -10.08 -3.23
C TYR A 141 -2.49 -10.35 -3.97
N ALA A 142 -2.44 -10.58 -5.28
CA ALA A 142 -3.62 -10.91 -6.06
C ALA A 142 -4.18 -12.29 -5.65
N ILE A 143 -3.30 -13.30 -5.51
CA ILE A 143 -3.69 -14.66 -5.09
C ILE A 143 -4.23 -14.66 -3.66
N VAL A 144 -3.47 -14.09 -2.71
CA VAL A 144 -3.89 -14.01 -1.31
C VAL A 144 -5.16 -13.16 -1.16
N GLY A 145 -5.29 -12.08 -1.93
CA GLY A 145 -6.49 -11.25 -1.96
C GLY A 145 -7.73 -12.02 -2.40
N LEU A 146 -7.60 -12.91 -3.40
CA LEU A 146 -8.69 -13.81 -3.84
C LEU A 146 -9.02 -14.84 -2.76
N MET A 147 -8.00 -15.41 -2.10
CA MET A 147 -8.16 -16.37 -1.01
C MET A 147 -8.94 -15.77 0.16
N VAL A 148 -8.58 -14.56 0.61
CA VAL A 148 -9.23 -13.92 1.78
C VAL A 148 -10.50 -13.16 1.41
N LEU A 149 -10.84 -13.06 0.12
CA LEU A 149 -11.97 -12.30 -0.38
C LEU A 149 -13.28 -12.68 0.31
N VAL A 150 -13.55 -13.98 0.40
CA VAL A 150 -14.77 -14.51 1.00
C VAL A 150 -14.86 -14.12 2.48
N LEU A 151 -13.74 -14.19 3.20
CA LEU A 151 -13.66 -13.81 4.61
C LEU A 151 -13.96 -12.32 4.80
N VAL A 152 -13.36 -11.46 3.98
CA VAL A 152 -13.56 -10.00 4.03
C VAL A 152 -15.02 -9.61 3.74
N LEU A 153 -15.72 -10.37 2.90
CA LEU A 153 -17.08 -10.06 2.49
C LEU A 153 -18.16 -10.60 3.44
N LEU A 154 -17.92 -11.76 4.06
CA LEU A 154 -18.92 -12.48 4.83
C LEU A 154 -18.77 -12.31 6.35
N LEU A 155 -17.54 -12.15 6.86
CA LEU A 155 -17.33 -12.15 8.31
C LEU A 155 -17.59 -10.78 8.95
N PRO A 156 -18.14 -10.75 10.17
CA PRO A 156 -18.28 -9.50 10.92
C PRO A 156 -16.91 -8.94 11.30
N ARG A 157 -16.79 -7.61 11.37
CA ARG A 157 -15.53 -6.89 11.67
C ARG A 157 -14.76 -7.41 12.89
N ARG A 158 -15.46 -7.90 13.93
CA ARG A 158 -14.85 -8.46 15.15
C ARG A 158 -14.12 -9.76 14.87
N LEU A 159 -14.77 -10.68 14.14
CA LEU A 159 -14.18 -11.96 13.77
C LEU A 159 -13.06 -11.77 12.76
N LEU A 160 -13.24 -10.83 11.82
CA LEU A 160 -12.18 -10.46 10.87
C LEU A 160 -10.94 -9.92 11.57
N ALA A 161 -11.10 -9.08 12.60
CA ALA A 161 -10.00 -8.59 13.42
C ALA A 161 -9.34 -9.71 14.21
N LEU A 162 -10.12 -10.56 14.87
CA LEU A 162 -9.59 -11.70 15.63
C LEU A 162 -8.77 -12.63 14.74
N LEU A 163 -9.33 -13.06 13.60
CA LEU A 163 -8.63 -13.90 12.63
C LEU A 163 -7.39 -13.20 12.07
N GLY A 164 -7.47 -11.91 11.76
CA GLY A 164 -6.32 -11.13 11.30
C GLY A 164 -5.20 -11.08 12.33
N VAL A 165 -5.50 -10.82 13.60
CA VAL A 165 -4.52 -10.82 14.70
C VAL A 165 -3.91 -12.21 14.89
N VAL A 166 -4.74 -13.25 15.01
CA VAL A 166 -4.27 -14.62 15.23
C VAL A 166 -3.43 -15.11 14.05
N ALA A 167 -3.91 -14.95 12.82
CA ALA A 167 -3.17 -15.37 11.63
C ALA A 167 -1.84 -14.63 11.50
N THR A 168 -1.82 -13.31 11.78
CA THR A 168 -0.57 -12.52 11.76
C THR A 168 0.39 -13.02 12.83
N ALA A 169 -0.04 -13.16 14.08
CA ALA A 169 0.81 -13.61 15.18
C ALA A 169 1.38 -15.03 14.93
N VAL A 170 0.53 -15.97 14.48
CA VAL A 170 0.95 -17.33 14.14
C VAL A 170 1.93 -17.33 12.97
N SER A 171 1.67 -16.54 11.92
CA SER A 171 2.57 -16.47 10.76
C SER A 171 3.97 -15.98 11.11
N TYR A 172 4.09 -14.93 11.94
CA TYR A 172 5.38 -14.44 12.40
C TYR A 172 6.07 -15.42 13.34
N ALA A 173 5.32 -16.12 14.20
CA ALA A 173 5.88 -17.08 15.13
C ALA A 173 6.42 -18.35 14.44
N VAL A 174 5.76 -18.81 13.38
CA VAL A 174 6.08 -20.06 12.68
C VAL A 174 7.04 -19.84 11.51
N ALA A 175 6.86 -18.76 10.76
CA ALA A 175 7.54 -18.53 9.49
C ALA A 175 8.40 -17.26 9.45
N GLY A 176 8.52 -16.52 10.57
CA GLY A 176 9.28 -15.28 10.62
C GLY A 176 8.75 -14.23 9.66
N SER A 177 9.59 -13.81 8.70
CA SER A 177 9.16 -12.87 7.66
C SER A 177 8.96 -13.56 6.32
N GLY A 178 7.74 -13.48 5.78
CA GLY A 178 7.49 -13.99 4.43
C GLY A 178 6.06 -13.75 3.93
N VAL A 179 5.76 -14.38 2.78
CA VAL A 179 4.44 -14.29 2.12
C VAL A 179 3.31 -14.84 3.01
N LEU A 180 3.62 -15.74 3.94
CA LEU A 180 2.66 -16.29 4.91
C LEU A 180 2.06 -15.24 5.86
N ASN A 181 2.70 -14.07 5.99
CA ASN A 181 2.19 -12.98 6.81
C ASN A 181 1.07 -12.19 6.10
N VAL A 182 1.01 -12.26 4.77
CA VAL A 182 0.12 -11.44 3.92
C VAL A 182 -1.36 -11.70 4.21
N PRO A 183 -1.86 -12.95 4.34
CA PRO A 183 -3.26 -13.21 4.65
C PRO A 183 -3.70 -12.56 5.96
N GLY A 184 -2.93 -12.73 7.04
CA GLY A 184 -3.23 -12.12 8.34
C GLY A 184 -3.25 -10.60 8.28
N LEU A 185 -2.25 -10.00 7.62
CA LEU A 185 -2.16 -8.55 7.44
C LEU A 185 -3.29 -7.98 6.57
N PHE A 186 -3.73 -8.71 5.54
CA PHE A 186 -4.87 -8.32 4.71
C PHE A 186 -6.17 -8.30 5.53
N LEU A 187 -6.42 -9.35 6.31
CA LEU A 187 -7.59 -9.41 7.21
C LEU A 187 -7.54 -8.30 8.26
N LEU A 188 -6.37 -8.06 8.86
CA LEU A 188 -6.17 -7.00 9.85
C LEU A 188 -6.39 -5.61 9.23
N GLY A 189 -5.89 -5.38 8.01
CA GLY A 189 -6.13 -4.15 7.25
C GLY A 189 -7.60 -3.96 6.91
N ALA A 190 -8.26 -5.00 6.42
CA ALA A 190 -9.68 -4.96 6.10
C ALA A 190 -10.54 -4.64 7.35
N ALA A 191 -10.21 -5.26 8.49
CA ALA A 191 -10.85 -4.99 9.77
C ALA A 191 -10.57 -3.55 10.23
N ALA A 192 -9.33 -3.07 10.17
CA ALA A 192 -8.94 -1.72 10.56
C ALA A 192 -9.72 -0.65 9.78
N ALA A 193 -9.92 -0.85 8.48
CA ALA A 193 -10.78 0.01 7.67
C ALA A 193 -12.24 0.00 8.19
N ALA A 194 -12.77 -1.17 8.52
CA ALA A 194 -14.13 -1.32 9.07
C ALA A 194 -14.31 -0.74 10.48
N TYR A 195 -13.22 -0.57 11.24
CA TYR A 195 -13.19 0.14 12.53
C TYR A 195 -12.97 1.65 12.40
N GLY A 196 -12.75 2.17 11.19
CA GLY A 196 -12.54 3.61 10.97
C GLY A 196 -11.14 4.09 11.31
N LEU A 197 -10.15 3.19 11.42
CA LEU A 197 -8.74 3.57 11.64
C LEU A 197 -8.25 4.64 10.64
N PRO A 198 -8.58 4.60 9.33
CA PRO A 198 -8.20 5.64 8.38
C PRO A 198 -8.62 7.05 8.80
N ALA A 199 -9.81 7.20 9.38
CA ALA A 199 -10.30 8.49 9.85
C ALA A 199 -9.57 8.96 11.11
N TYR A 200 -9.21 8.03 11.99
CA TYR A 200 -8.39 8.30 13.17
C TYR A 200 -6.96 8.73 12.79
N LEU A 201 -6.31 8.05 11.85
CA LEU A 201 -4.95 8.39 11.43
C LEU A 201 -4.85 9.76 10.76
N GLU A 202 -5.94 10.27 10.18
CA GLU A 202 -5.95 11.60 9.56
C GLU A 202 -5.89 12.74 10.61
N ARG A 203 -6.36 12.46 11.83
CA ARG A 203 -6.40 13.39 12.97
C ARG A 203 -6.14 12.61 14.27
N PRO A 204 -4.91 12.13 14.50
CA PRO A 204 -4.60 11.32 15.67
C PRO A 204 -4.67 12.15 16.95
N ASP A 205 -4.94 11.47 18.07
CA ASP A 205 -4.91 12.06 19.40
C ASP A 205 -3.66 11.58 20.19
N ARG A 206 -3.61 11.91 21.49
CA ARG A 206 -2.50 11.52 22.39
C ARG A 206 -2.33 10.00 22.53
N ARG A 207 -3.34 9.19 22.19
CA ARG A 207 -3.25 7.72 22.25
C ARG A 207 -2.29 7.20 21.19
N LEU A 208 -2.21 7.85 20.02
CA LEU A 208 -1.21 7.49 19.01
C LEU A 208 0.20 7.76 19.53
N LEU A 209 0.42 8.88 20.22
CA LEU A 209 1.72 9.18 20.83
C LEU A 209 2.09 8.12 21.87
N ALA A 210 1.18 7.79 22.78
CA ALA A 210 1.41 6.73 23.77
C ALA A 210 1.71 5.38 23.11
N ALA A 211 0.93 4.99 22.08
CA ALA A 211 1.19 3.78 21.31
C ALA A 211 2.56 3.81 20.62
N THR A 212 2.97 4.96 20.08
CA THR A 212 4.29 5.13 19.45
C THR A 212 5.41 4.91 20.46
N VAL A 213 5.29 5.47 21.67
CA VAL A 213 6.28 5.28 22.74
C VAL A 213 6.35 3.81 23.14
N VAL A 214 5.21 3.14 23.33
CA VAL A 214 5.18 1.70 23.66
C VAL A 214 5.84 0.88 22.57
N VAL A 215 5.48 1.10 21.30
CA VAL A 215 6.05 0.36 20.17
C VAL A 215 7.55 0.66 20.03
N ALA A 216 7.99 1.90 20.23
CA ALA A 216 9.42 2.25 20.22
C ALA A 216 10.19 1.52 21.32
N LEU A 217 9.64 1.42 22.53
CA LEU A 217 10.26 0.64 23.61
C LEU A 217 10.32 -0.86 23.26
N LEU A 218 9.30 -1.40 22.59
CA LEU A 218 9.30 -2.78 22.11
C LEU A 218 10.29 -3.06 20.97
N THR A 219 10.67 -2.04 20.18
CA THR A 219 11.66 -2.25 19.11
C THR A 219 13.04 -2.60 19.64
N VAL A 220 13.44 -2.11 20.82
CA VAL A 220 14.78 -2.35 21.39
C VAL A 220 15.01 -3.85 21.65
N PRO A 221 14.20 -4.56 22.47
CA PRO A 221 14.39 -5.98 22.69
C PRO A 221 14.16 -6.81 21.41
N ALA A 222 13.28 -6.37 20.51
CA ALA A 222 13.04 -7.08 19.26
C ALA A 222 14.26 -7.05 18.32
N VAL A 223 14.91 -5.89 18.16
CA VAL A 223 16.14 -5.78 17.38
C VAL A 223 17.30 -6.51 18.05
N LEU A 224 17.40 -6.46 19.38
CA LEU A 224 18.40 -7.26 20.11
C LEU A 224 18.20 -8.76 19.88
N ALA A 225 16.96 -9.24 19.88
CA ALA A 225 16.66 -10.63 19.57
C ALA A 225 17.03 -10.98 18.11
N GLN A 226 16.78 -10.07 17.16
CA GLN A 226 17.20 -10.23 15.75
C GLN A 226 18.72 -10.35 15.61
N VAL A 227 19.49 -9.53 16.34
CA VAL A 227 20.97 -9.53 16.28
C VAL A 227 21.57 -10.82 16.84
N HIS A 228 20.95 -11.39 17.87
CA HIS A 228 21.45 -12.61 18.53
C HIS A 228 20.80 -13.89 18.01
N GLU A 229 19.99 -13.83 16.95
CA GLU A 229 19.35 -15.01 16.38
C GLU A 229 20.44 -15.92 15.76
N PRO A 230 20.60 -17.16 16.26
CA PRO A 230 21.71 -18.00 15.86
C PRO A 230 21.49 -18.62 14.47
N GLY A 231 22.42 -18.34 13.55
CA GLY A 231 22.48 -18.95 12.22
C GLY A 231 21.44 -18.43 11.24
N GLY A 232 21.80 -18.43 9.95
CA GLY A 232 20.93 -18.00 8.86
C GLY A 232 20.95 -16.49 8.60
N ASP A 233 20.03 -16.04 7.75
CA ASP A 233 19.89 -14.64 7.39
C ASP A 233 19.11 -13.88 8.48
N PRO A 234 19.70 -12.87 9.16
CA PRO A 234 19.07 -12.16 10.26
C PRO A 234 17.82 -11.36 9.83
N ARG A 235 17.57 -11.22 8.53
CA ARG A 235 16.39 -10.51 8.01
C ARG A 235 15.11 -11.32 8.15
N PHE A 236 15.16 -12.61 7.80
CA PHE A 236 13.97 -13.43 7.56
C PHE A 236 13.67 -14.46 8.66
N GLY A 237 14.59 -14.64 9.62
CA GLY A 237 14.38 -15.45 10.81
C GLY A 237 13.15 -15.04 11.63
N THR A 238 12.84 -15.82 12.66
CA THR A 238 11.67 -15.59 13.51
C THR A 238 11.81 -14.27 14.27
N ALA A 239 12.97 -14.02 14.88
CA ALA A 239 13.20 -12.77 15.59
C ALA A 239 13.30 -11.58 14.61
N GLY A 240 13.95 -11.78 13.46
CA GLY A 240 13.97 -10.79 12.38
C GLY A 240 12.60 -10.40 11.83
N GLY A 241 11.70 -11.38 11.66
CA GLY A 241 10.32 -11.16 11.28
C GLY A 241 9.53 -10.38 12.33
N ILE A 242 9.60 -10.79 13.60
CA ILE A 242 8.93 -10.10 14.71
C ILE A 242 9.42 -8.66 14.82
N ALA A 243 10.73 -8.43 14.78
CA ALA A 243 11.33 -7.10 14.76
C ALA A 243 10.83 -6.27 13.58
N GLY A 244 10.80 -6.86 12.37
CA GLY A 244 10.28 -6.23 11.17
C GLY A 244 8.81 -5.80 11.31
N GLY A 245 7.96 -6.65 11.89
CA GLY A 245 6.55 -6.37 12.15
C GLY A 245 6.35 -5.22 13.16
N ILE A 246 7.06 -5.24 14.29
CA ILE A 246 6.99 -4.19 15.31
C ILE A 246 7.47 -2.85 14.73
N MET A 247 8.58 -2.87 14.00
CA MET A 247 9.13 -1.69 13.33
C MET A 247 8.20 -1.16 12.22
N ALA A 248 7.49 -2.03 11.50
CA ALA A 248 6.43 -1.63 10.56
C ALA A 248 5.39 -0.75 11.26
N VAL A 249 4.91 -1.18 12.42
CA VAL A 249 3.95 -0.42 13.24
C VAL A 249 4.57 0.89 13.70
N LEU A 250 5.83 0.86 14.17
CA LEU A 250 6.55 2.07 14.58
C LEU A 250 6.62 3.08 13.43
N TYR A 251 6.99 2.65 12.23
CA TYR A 251 7.12 3.53 11.07
C TYR A 251 5.78 4.15 10.67
N VAL A 252 4.69 3.37 10.68
CA VAL A 252 3.35 3.92 10.46
C VAL A 252 3.02 4.98 11.51
N CYS A 253 3.25 4.69 12.79
CA CYS A 253 3.01 5.62 13.88
C CYS A 253 3.82 6.92 13.74
N LEU A 254 5.12 6.83 13.46
CA LEU A 254 6.00 7.98 13.28
C LEU A 254 5.60 8.82 12.08
N VAL A 255 5.29 8.21 10.94
CA VAL A 255 4.84 8.94 9.73
C VAL A 255 3.52 9.65 10.00
N VAL A 256 2.57 8.99 10.69
CA VAL A 256 1.28 9.59 11.03
C VAL A 256 1.45 10.75 12.02
N LEU A 257 2.29 10.60 13.05
CA LEU A 257 2.62 11.70 13.96
C LEU A 257 3.32 12.85 13.24
N ALA A 258 4.26 12.58 12.34
CA ALA A 258 4.88 13.63 11.53
C ALA A 258 3.84 14.37 10.67
N CYS A 259 2.86 13.65 10.12
CA CYS A 259 1.72 14.25 9.41
C CYS A 259 0.77 15.08 10.29
N SER A 260 0.87 14.98 11.61
CA SER A 260 0.13 15.84 12.56
C SER A 260 0.86 17.14 12.92
N THR A 261 2.08 17.35 12.39
CA THR A 261 2.92 18.53 12.62
C THR A 261 3.11 19.36 11.33
N SER A 262 3.99 20.37 11.38
CA SER A 262 4.40 21.15 10.20
C SER A 262 5.05 20.30 9.10
N LEU A 263 5.55 19.10 9.42
CA LEU A 263 6.15 18.16 8.46
C LEU A 263 5.13 17.56 7.48
N ARG A 264 3.83 17.72 7.70
CA ARG A 264 2.79 17.22 6.79
C ARG A 264 2.99 17.73 5.36
N ARG A 265 3.29 19.02 5.17
CA ARG A 265 3.42 19.63 3.84
C ARG A 265 4.57 19.02 3.02
N PRO A 266 5.82 18.97 3.51
CA PRO A 266 6.91 18.37 2.75
C PRO A 266 6.71 16.85 2.55
N LEU A 267 6.23 16.12 3.56
CA LEU A 267 5.93 14.69 3.42
C LEU A 267 4.86 14.42 2.36
N ALA A 268 3.76 15.17 2.39
CA ALA A 268 2.72 15.06 1.38
C ALA A 268 3.25 15.39 -0.01
N ALA A 269 4.05 16.44 -0.15
CA ALA A 269 4.63 16.79 -1.44
C ALA A 269 5.44 15.62 -2.03
N LEU A 270 6.31 15.00 -1.23
CA LEU A 270 7.20 13.93 -1.70
C LEU A 270 6.48 12.58 -1.87
N LEU A 271 5.70 12.17 -0.88
CA LEU A 271 5.20 10.79 -0.75
C LEU A 271 3.77 10.62 -1.28
N GLU A 272 2.92 11.64 -1.20
CA GLU A 272 1.54 11.52 -1.69
C GLU A 272 1.51 11.17 -3.19
N PRO A 273 2.27 11.82 -4.10
CA PRO A 273 2.25 11.46 -5.52
C PRO A 273 2.57 9.99 -5.75
N LEU A 274 3.62 9.47 -5.10
CA LEU A 274 4.04 8.07 -5.16
C LEU A 274 2.93 7.13 -4.70
N GLY A 275 2.29 7.42 -3.56
CA GLY A 275 1.23 6.57 -3.03
C GLY A 275 -0.09 6.63 -3.80
N ARG A 276 -0.33 7.74 -4.52
CA ARG A 276 -1.48 7.88 -5.43
C ARG A 276 -1.32 7.12 -6.73
N THR A 277 -0.07 6.91 -7.15
CA THR A 277 0.29 6.15 -8.35
C THR A 277 1.14 4.93 -7.98
N SER A 278 0.79 4.26 -6.88
CA SER A 278 1.61 3.20 -6.30
C SER A 278 1.83 2.00 -7.22
N LEU A 279 0.82 1.61 -8.02
CA LEU A 279 0.93 0.50 -8.97
C LEU A 279 1.84 0.90 -10.14
N SER A 280 1.65 2.10 -10.69
CA SER A 280 2.48 2.64 -11.77
C SER A 280 3.93 2.84 -11.33
N CYS A 281 4.16 3.38 -10.14
CA CYS A 281 5.50 3.59 -9.61
C CYS A 281 6.18 2.26 -9.23
N TYR A 282 5.45 1.28 -8.68
CA TYR A 282 6.02 -0.04 -8.39
C TYR A 282 6.50 -0.74 -9.67
N VAL A 283 5.61 -0.91 -10.65
CA VAL A 283 5.94 -1.58 -11.91
C VAL A 283 7.00 -0.80 -12.67
N GLY A 284 6.83 0.52 -12.75
CA GLY A 284 7.77 1.41 -13.42
C GLY A 284 9.17 1.41 -12.79
N ALA A 285 9.28 1.22 -11.46
CA ALA A 285 10.59 1.18 -10.81
C ALA A 285 11.39 -0.03 -11.28
N SER A 286 10.82 -1.24 -11.30
CA SER A 286 11.51 -2.42 -11.82
C SER A 286 11.85 -2.29 -13.30
N LEU A 287 10.93 -1.76 -14.12
CA LEU A 287 11.16 -1.55 -15.55
C LEU A 287 12.31 -0.58 -15.86
N VAL A 288 12.59 0.35 -14.94
CA VAL A 288 13.70 1.30 -15.06
C VAL A 288 14.99 0.74 -14.45
N VAL A 289 14.90 0.13 -13.27
CA VAL A 289 16.06 -0.34 -12.51
C VAL A 289 16.70 -1.58 -13.12
N ALA A 290 15.91 -2.54 -13.60
CA ALA A 290 16.43 -3.76 -14.22
C ALA A 290 17.41 -3.48 -15.39
N PRO A 291 17.06 -2.67 -16.42
CA PRO A 291 18.00 -2.38 -17.50
C PRO A 291 19.21 -1.55 -17.05
N ILE A 292 19.07 -0.68 -16.04
CA ILE A 292 20.22 0.04 -15.44
C ILE A 292 21.21 -0.96 -14.85
N GLY A 293 20.72 -1.97 -14.12
CA GLY A 293 21.56 -3.02 -13.54
C GLY A 293 22.34 -3.81 -14.57
N VAL A 294 21.71 -4.14 -15.71
CA VAL A 294 22.38 -4.82 -16.83
C VAL A 294 23.50 -3.97 -17.42
N VAL A 295 23.24 -2.68 -17.69
CA VAL A 295 24.25 -1.76 -18.26
C VAL A 295 25.39 -1.50 -17.27
N ALA A 296 25.11 -1.51 -15.98
CA ALA A 296 26.09 -1.27 -14.93
C ALA A 296 26.85 -2.53 -14.49
N HIS A 297 26.57 -3.70 -15.08
CA HIS A 297 27.18 -5.00 -14.76
C HIS A 297 27.12 -5.35 -13.26
N TRP A 298 25.97 -5.10 -12.62
CA TRP A 298 25.83 -5.32 -11.17
C TRP A 298 25.73 -6.80 -10.76
N THR A 299 25.51 -7.72 -11.70
CA THR A 299 25.61 -9.16 -11.42
C THR A 299 27.01 -9.58 -10.97
N GLU A 300 28.04 -8.79 -11.31
CA GLU A 300 29.45 -8.99 -10.94
C GLU A 300 29.89 -8.11 -9.75
N SER A 301 28.98 -7.38 -9.09
CA SER A 301 29.28 -6.48 -7.98
C SER A 301 28.62 -6.92 -6.67
N ARG A 302 29.28 -6.66 -5.53
CA ARG A 302 28.68 -6.78 -4.18
C ARG A 302 28.38 -5.43 -3.53
N ASP A 303 28.73 -4.34 -4.20
CA ASP A 303 28.56 -3.00 -3.64
C ASP A 303 27.10 -2.53 -3.78
N VAL A 304 26.46 -2.30 -2.64
CA VAL A 304 25.08 -1.82 -2.57
C VAL A 304 24.96 -0.31 -2.69
N VAL A 305 26.05 0.45 -2.50
CA VAL A 305 26.00 1.92 -2.48
C VAL A 305 25.52 2.51 -3.81
N PRO A 306 26.00 2.06 -5.00
CA PRO A 306 25.48 2.53 -6.28
C PRO A 306 23.98 2.24 -6.47
N LEU A 307 23.50 1.10 -5.96
CA LEU A 307 22.08 0.74 -6.00
C LEU A 307 21.26 1.71 -5.14
N LEU A 308 21.72 2.05 -3.94
CA LEU A 308 21.03 2.99 -3.06
C LEU A 308 20.89 4.38 -3.69
N TRP A 309 21.95 4.87 -4.36
CA TRP A 309 21.87 6.11 -5.13
C TRP A 309 20.89 6.01 -6.28
N THR A 310 20.89 4.88 -6.99
CA THR A 310 19.96 4.62 -8.10
C THR A 310 18.51 4.60 -7.61
N ALA A 311 18.23 3.91 -6.51
CA ALA A 311 16.90 3.90 -5.89
C ALA A 311 16.47 5.31 -5.49
N LEU A 312 17.35 6.11 -4.87
CA LEU A 312 17.05 7.48 -4.49
C LEU A 312 16.70 8.33 -5.73
N VAL A 313 17.52 8.28 -6.77
CA VAL A 313 17.29 9.02 -8.02
C VAL A 313 15.97 8.59 -8.66
N VAL A 314 15.70 7.29 -8.77
CA VAL A 314 14.46 6.74 -9.33
C VAL A 314 13.26 7.21 -8.51
N LEU A 315 13.29 7.15 -7.18
CA LEU A 315 12.18 7.58 -6.33
C LEU A 315 11.90 9.08 -6.43
N LEU A 316 12.96 9.91 -6.47
CA LEU A 316 12.82 11.35 -6.65
C LEU A 316 12.24 11.68 -8.03
N ALA A 317 12.78 11.07 -9.08
CA ALA A 317 12.26 11.23 -10.44
C ALA A 317 10.80 10.78 -10.53
N GLN A 318 10.46 9.61 -10.01
CA GLN A 318 9.08 9.10 -9.98
C GLN A 318 8.15 10.01 -9.18
N SER A 319 8.59 10.58 -8.05
CA SER A 319 7.78 11.50 -7.26
C SER A 319 7.47 12.78 -8.04
N LEU A 320 8.48 13.37 -8.69
CA LEU A 320 8.32 14.57 -9.51
C LEU A 320 7.44 14.31 -10.73
N LEU A 321 7.68 13.20 -11.44
CA LEU A 321 6.89 12.78 -12.60
C LEU A 321 5.44 12.47 -12.20
N ALA A 322 5.21 11.75 -11.11
CA ALA A 322 3.88 11.48 -10.59
C ALA A 322 3.17 12.78 -10.18
N ARG A 323 3.88 13.74 -9.57
CA ARG A 323 3.30 15.05 -9.24
C ARG A 323 2.91 15.83 -10.49
N ALA A 324 3.80 15.89 -11.48
CA ALA A 324 3.53 16.54 -12.77
C ALA A 324 2.37 15.84 -13.51
N TRP A 325 2.30 14.52 -13.49
CA TRP A 325 1.23 13.73 -14.07
C TRP A 325 -0.11 14.01 -13.38
N LEU A 326 -0.16 13.97 -12.06
CA LEU A 326 -1.37 14.19 -11.26
C LEU A 326 -1.88 15.65 -11.27
N SER A 327 -1.07 16.58 -11.79
CA SER A 327 -1.53 17.94 -12.09
C SER A 327 -2.52 17.96 -13.27
N ARG A 328 -2.36 17.06 -14.24
CA ARG A 328 -3.20 16.95 -15.44
C ARG A 328 -4.21 15.80 -15.39
N PHE A 329 -3.85 14.70 -14.71
CA PHE A 329 -4.62 13.46 -14.70
C PHE A 329 -5.09 13.09 -13.28
N ARG A 330 -6.21 12.35 -13.19
CA ARG A 330 -6.81 11.96 -11.90
C ARG A 330 -6.12 10.77 -11.24
N TYR A 331 -5.59 9.85 -12.05
CA TYR A 331 -5.00 8.58 -11.65
C TYR A 331 -3.68 8.38 -12.40
N GLY A 332 -2.80 7.52 -11.87
CA GLY A 332 -1.67 7.02 -12.65
C GLY A 332 -2.15 6.11 -13.79
N PRO A 333 -1.29 5.86 -14.79
CA PRO A 333 -1.66 5.13 -16.00
C PRO A 333 -2.16 3.70 -15.70
N LEU A 334 -1.42 2.93 -14.91
CA LEU A 334 -1.83 1.57 -14.54
C LEU A 334 -3.04 1.57 -13.61
N GLU A 335 -3.15 2.54 -12.70
CA GLU A 335 -4.31 2.68 -11.81
C GLU A 335 -5.58 3.00 -12.59
N TRP A 336 -5.48 3.84 -13.62
CA TRP A 336 -6.60 4.16 -14.50
C TRP A 336 -7.05 2.94 -15.30
N MET A 337 -6.11 2.24 -15.95
CA MET A 337 -6.40 1.01 -16.70
C MET A 337 -7.04 -0.03 -15.79
N TRP A 338 -6.44 -0.27 -14.63
CA TRP A 338 -6.93 -1.20 -13.62
C TRP A 338 -8.34 -0.86 -13.15
N ARG A 339 -8.63 0.43 -12.94
CA ARG A 339 -9.96 0.89 -12.56
C ARG A 339 -10.98 0.73 -13.68
N CYS A 340 -10.61 1.04 -14.93
CA CYS A 340 -11.50 0.87 -16.08
C CYS A 340 -11.91 -0.59 -16.26
N LEU A 341 -10.94 -1.50 -16.16
CA LEU A 341 -11.17 -2.94 -16.22
C LEU A 341 -11.96 -3.45 -15.01
N THR A 342 -11.73 -2.89 -13.82
CA THR A 342 -12.49 -3.24 -12.61
C THR A 342 -13.97 -2.86 -12.72
N TRP A 343 -14.33 -1.79 -13.42
CA TRP A 343 -15.73 -1.33 -13.51
C TRP A 343 -16.38 -1.59 -14.88
N TRP A 344 -15.64 -2.13 -15.86
CA TRP A 344 -16.05 -2.19 -17.27
C TRP A 344 -16.59 -0.87 -17.79
N ARG A 345 -15.94 0.22 -17.38
CA ARG A 345 -16.33 1.57 -17.77
C ARG A 345 -15.09 2.42 -17.89
N VAL A 346 -15.01 3.19 -18.97
CA VAL A 346 -13.96 4.19 -19.15
C VAL A 346 -14.21 5.33 -18.15
N GLU A 347 -13.36 5.42 -17.14
CA GLU A 347 -13.40 6.48 -16.15
C GLU A 347 -12.66 7.72 -16.69
N PRO A 348 -13.12 8.95 -16.40
CA PRO A 348 -12.49 10.16 -16.90
C PRO A 348 -11.05 10.26 -16.39
N LEU A 349 -10.10 10.33 -17.32
CA LEU A 349 -8.66 10.39 -17.03
C LEU A 349 -8.21 11.83 -16.71
N LEU A 350 -8.71 12.81 -17.45
CA LEU A 350 -8.34 14.23 -17.29
C LEU A 350 -8.96 14.84 -16.04
N ARG A 351 -8.16 15.66 -15.35
CA ARG A 351 -8.61 16.55 -14.30
C ARG A 351 -9.21 17.78 -15.00
N ARG A 352 -10.54 17.91 -14.93
CA ARG A 352 -11.25 19.12 -15.41
C ARG A 352 -10.84 20.31 -14.56
#